data_AF-A0A9J7DX33-F1
#
_entry.id   AF-A0A9J7DX33-F1
#
_cell.length_a   1.000
_cell.length_b   1.000
_cell.length_c   1.000
_cell.angle_alpha   90.00
_cell.angle_beta   90.00
_cell.angle_gamma   90.00
#
_symmetry.space_group_name_H-M   'P 1'
#
loop_
_entity.id
_entity.type
_entity.pdbx_description
1 polymer ?
#
loop_
_entity_poly.entity_id
_entity_poly.type
_entity_poly.pdbx_seq_one_letter_code
_entity_poly.pdbx_strand_id
1 'polypeptide(L)'
;MALIMSFVSVAISILYTPLLLLILCIIFLASIGKSLGVRRLYVNILLKLFEYGRQHIEVAKIKIQRTDSSDEEDLPPVPDDKPPSAIIKENGVNGTKMTVIERQEILGPSPELNYKRSTSQERVQNGPKTTQGNGESNMEFDLSNCLDLVKAGMESIIEDQVTSVFEAEELRSWNLLTRTNRQYEFLTWRLTIIWAMGFVVRYMFLLPLRIMIFVIGVLVMVFTTWIVSLVPFVRLRNKLGKISYKTSIRVIIRGLSIHARFHDEQYRPRANGFCVANHTSPIDVGVLSIKTCFSLIGQRHNGFLGILQRALARASPHIWFERSEVKDRHAVAKRLKEHISVPDNPPILIFPEGTCINNTSVMQFKKGSFEVGGTIYPVAIK
;
A
#
# COMPACT_ATOMS: atom_id res chain seq x y z
N MET A 1 43.38 14.61 19.62
CA MET A 1 42.89 13.25 19.92
C MET A 1 42.15 13.19 21.26
N ALA A 2 42.80 13.41 22.42
CA ALA A 2 42.14 13.33 23.74
C ALA A 2 40.95 14.28 23.93
N LEU A 3 41.05 15.55 23.53
CA LEU A 3 39.94 16.52 23.62
C LEU A 3 38.73 16.15 22.74
N ILE A 4 38.98 15.60 21.55
CA ILE A 4 37.93 15.13 20.64
C ILE A 4 37.23 13.91 21.25
N MET A 5 37.99 12.97 21.83
CA MET A 5 37.45 11.79 22.51
C MET A 5 36.62 12.18 23.75
N SER A 6 37.06 13.16 24.53
CA SER A 6 36.29 13.67 25.66
C SER A 6 34.99 14.34 25.22
N PHE A 7 35.02 15.15 24.17
CA PHE A 7 33.83 15.79 23.62
C PHE A 7 32.83 14.76 23.05
N VAL A 8 33.32 13.77 22.32
CA VAL A 8 32.51 12.65 21.81
C VAL A 8 31.91 11.83 22.95
N SER A 9 32.67 11.54 24.01
CA SER A 9 32.18 10.81 25.19
C SER A 9 31.06 11.56 25.91
N VAL A 10 31.22 12.87 26.10
CA VAL A 10 30.19 13.73 26.70
C VAL A 10 28.95 13.78 25.81
N ALA A 11 29.11 13.97 24.50
CA ALA A 11 27.99 13.98 23.54
C ALA A 11 27.23 12.65 23.51
N ILE A 12 27.94 11.52 23.54
CA ILE A 12 27.34 10.18 23.63
C ILE A 12 26.57 10.04 24.94
N SER A 13 27.13 10.46 26.07
CA SER A 13 26.48 10.34 27.37
C SER A 13 25.19 11.17 27.47
N ILE A 14 25.21 12.37 26.88
CA ILE A 14 24.04 13.27 26.81
C ILE A 14 22.96 12.68 25.90
N LEU A 15 23.32 12.06 24.77
CA LEU A 15 22.36 11.52 23.81
C LEU A 15 21.85 10.12 24.17
N TYR A 16 22.66 9.31 24.86
CA TYR A 16 22.36 7.91 25.18
C TYR A 16 21.17 7.78 26.13
N THR A 17 21.16 8.54 27.21
CA THR A 17 20.11 8.51 28.23
C THR A 17 18.71 8.83 27.66
N PRO A 18 18.49 9.94 26.92
CA PRO A 18 17.19 10.22 26.32
C PRO A 18 16.83 9.22 25.22
N LEU A 19 17.80 8.71 24.47
CA LEU A 19 17.55 7.67 23.46
C LEU A 19 17.05 6.37 24.10
N LEU A 20 17.68 5.94 25.19
CA LEU A 20 17.28 4.75 25.93
C LEU A 20 15.89 4.93 26.56
N LEU A 21 15.62 6.10 27.15
CA LEU A 21 14.30 6.43 27.67
C LEU A 21 13.23 6.40 26.56
N LEU A 22 13.54 6.94 25.38
CA LEU A 22 12.67 6.90 24.21
C LEU A 22 12.35 5.45 23.81
N ILE A 23 13.37 4.59 23.74
CA ILE A 23 13.21 3.17 23.40
C ILE A 23 12.33 2.46 24.44
N LEU A 24 12.61 2.64 25.74
CA LEU A 24 11.81 2.05 26.81
C LEU A 24 10.35 2.52 26.76
N CYS A 25 10.13 3.82 26.53
CA CYS A 25 8.80 4.39 26.36
C CYS A 25 8.07 3.77 25.16
N ILE A 26 8.74 3.60 24.02
CA ILE A 26 8.17 2.95 22.83
C ILE A 26 7.77 1.50 23.13
N ILE A 27 8.63 0.74 23.80
CA ILE A 27 8.37 -0.66 24.16
C ILE A 27 7.21 -0.75 25.17
N PHE A 28 7.19 0.11 26.18
CA PHE A 28 6.12 0.19 27.17
C PHE A 28 4.76 0.54 26.54
N LEU A 29 4.72 1.54 25.67
CA LEU A 29 3.51 1.87 24.92
C LEU A 29 3.11 0.74 23.96
N ALA A 30 4.08 -0.03 23.44
CA ALA A 30 3.83 -1.21 22.63
C ALA A 30 3.16 -2.34 23.42
N SER A 31 3.61 -2.62 24.64
CA SER A 31 3.04 -3.69 25.46
C SER A 31 1.58 -3.40 25.82
N ILE A 32 1.26 -2.15 26.18
CA ILE A 32 -0.11 -1.72 26.51
C ILE A 32 -0.95 -1.49 25.23
N GLY A 33 -0.32 -1.31 24.08
CA GLY A 33 -1.02 -1.07 22.81
C GLY A 33 -1.56 0.35 22.66
N LYS A 34 -0.93 1.30 23.36
CA LYS A 34 -1.25 2.74 23.28
C LYS A 34 -0.21 3.48 22.43
N SER A 35 -0.51 4.71 22.07
CA SER A 35 0.43 5.60 21.36
C SER A 35 0.23 7.02 21.85
N LEU A 36 1.30 7.80 21.96
CA LEU A 36 1.27 9.20 22.39
C LEU A 36 0.60 10.16 21.39
N GLY A 37 0.06 9.67 20.28
CA GLY A 37 -0.58 10.52 19.27
C GLY A 37 0.37 11.34 18.40
N VAL A 38 1.67 11.42 18.73
CA VAL A 38 2.70 12.16 17.96
C VAL A 38 2.67 11.81 16.47
N ARG A 39 2.52 10.53 16.12
CA ARG A 39 2.39 10.09 14.72
C ARG A 39 1.14 10.64 14.04
N ARG A 40 0.01 10.63 14.74
CA ARG A 40 -1.25 11.16 14.22
C ARG A 40 -1.12 12.66 13.99
N LEU A 41 -0.50 13.39 14.92
CA LEU A 41 -0.20 14.80 14.76
C LEU A 41 0.72 15.05 13.55
N TYR A 42 1.81 14.28 13.41
CA TYR A 42 2.72 14.36 12.27
C TYR A 42 2.00 14.11 10.93
N VAL A 43 1.17 13.07 10.84
CA VAL A 43 0.36 12.78 9.63
C VAL A 43 -0.61 13.93 9.35
N ASN A 44 -1.28 14.47 10.36
CA ASN A 44 -2.21 15.60 10.19
C ASN A 44 -1.47 16.86 9.71
N ILE A 45 -0.27 17.15 10.22
CA ILE A 45 0.56 18.27 9.75
C ILE A 45 0.97 18.06 8.29
N LEU A 46 1.38 16.85 7.92
CA LEU A 46 1.72 16.53 6.53
C LEU A 46 0.54 16.69 5.58
N LEU A 47 -0.66 16.24 5.97
CA LEU A 47 -1.87 16.40 5.16
C LEU A 47 -2.19 17.87 4.92
N LYS A 48 -2.11 18.71 5.96
CA LYS A 48 -2.27 20.17 5.82
C LYS A 48 -1.22 20.79 4.91
N LEU A 49 0.03 20.32 5.01
CA LEU A 49 1.12 20.79 4.15
C LEU A 49 0.90 20.41 2.68
N PHE A 50 0.39 19.20 2.42
CA PHE A 50 0.11 18.72 1.06
C PHE A 50 -1.09 19.46 0.45
N GLU A 51 -2.10 19.76 1.24
CA GLU A 51 -3.24 20.58 0.82
C GLU A 51 -2.80 22.01 0.48
N TYR A 52 -1.95 22.62 1.31
CA TYR A 52 -1.32 23.91 1.02
C TYR A 52 -0.50 23.88 -0.29
N GLY A 53 0.31 22.83 -0.49
CA GLY A 53 1.09 22.65 -1.71
C GLY A 53 0.21 22.52 -2.96
N ARG A 54 -0.92 21.80 -2.85
CA ARG A 54 -1.89 21.63 -3.95
C ARG A 54 -2.48 22.96 -4.42
N GLN A 55 -2.95 23.80 -3.50
CA GLN A 55 -3.54 25.11 -3.83
C GLN A 55 -2.54 26.00 -4.58
N HIS A 56 -1.29 26.06 -4.10
CA HIS A 56 -0.25 26.84 -4.75
C HIS A 56 0.10 26.35 -6.15
N ILE A 57 0.00 25.04 -6.37
CA ILE A 57 0.25 24.41 -7.65
C ILE A 57 -0.86 24.69 -8.66
N GLU A 58 -2.12 24.62 -8.25
CA GLU A 58 -3.27 24.94 -9.10
C GLU A 58 -3.20 26.40 -9.56
N VAL A 59 -2.90 27.33 -8.65
CA VAL A 59 -2.71 28.75 -8.99
C VAL A 59 -1.54 28.96 -9.96
N ALA A 60 -0.41 28.29 -9.74
CA ALA A 60 0.74 28.39 -10.62
C ALA A 60 0.45 27.82 -12.02
N LYS A 61 -0.30 26.72 -12.12
CA LYS A 61 -0.76 26.17 -13.40
C LYS A 61 -1.68 27.13 -14.15
N ILE A 62 -2.66 27.72 -13.48
CA ILE A 62 -3.54 28.74 -14.09
C ILE A 62 -2.71 29.90 -14.62
N LYS A 63 -1.68 30.34 -13.89
CA LYS A 63 -0.82 31.43 -14.32
C LYS A 63 0.01 31.07 -15.55
N ILE A 64 0.61 29.88 -15.59
CA ILE A 64 1.36 29.38 -16.76
C ILE A 64 0.44 29.24 -17.97
N GLN A 65 -0.74 28.64 -17.80
CA GLN A 65 -1.72 28.48 -18.87
C GLN A 65 -2.19 29.83 -19.43
N ARG A 66 -2.36 30.85 -18.57
CA ARG A 66 -2.64 32.24 -18.99
C ARG A 66 -1.48 32.93 -19.71
N THR A 67 -0.24 32.49 -19.49
CA THR A 67 0.95 33.08 -20.11
C THR A 67 1.21 32.43 -21.48
N ASP A 68 0.85 31.15 -21.64
CA ASP A 68 0.90 30.42 -22.92
C ASP A 68 -0.32 30.71 -23.81
N SER A 69 -1.46 31.14 -23.25
CA SER A 69 -2.68 31.50 -23.98
C SER A 69 -2.76 33.00 -24.31
N SER A 70 -1.64 33.65 -24.58
CA SER A 70 -1.59 35.07 -24.92
C SER A 70 -2.04 35.37 -26.36
N ASP A 71 -3.03 34.65 -26.88
CA ASP A 71 -3.87 35.01 -28.02
C ASP A 71 -5.24 34.33 -27.80
N GLU A 72 -6.32 35.09 -28.00
CA GLU A 72 -7.76 34.75 -27.82
C GLU A 72 -8.35 35.07 -26.43
N GLU A 73 -8.91 36.29 -26.36
CA GLU A 73 -9.90 36.74 -25.38
C GLU A 73 -11.17 35.87 -25.47
N ASP A 74 -11.46 35.02 -24.48
CA ASP A 74 -12.82 34.72 -24.00
C ASP A 74 -12.83 33.56 -22.99
N LEU A 75 -12.58 33.81 -21.69
CA LEU A 75 -12.93 32.85 -20.62
C LEU A 75 -13.31 33.56 -19.30
N PRO A 76 -14.27 33.00 -18.53
CA PRO A 76 -15.10 33.69 -17.51
C PRO A 76 -14.37 34.05 -16.19
N PRO A 77 -14.94 34.94 -15.35
CA PRO A 77 -14.24 35.54 -14.22
C PRO A 77 -13.98 34.57 -13.06
N VAL A 78 -13.00 34.97 -12.24
CA VAL A 78 -12.46 34.30 -11.04
C VAL A 78 -13.58 33.79 -10.11
N PRO A 79 -13.52 32.53 -9.60
CA PRO A 79 -14.44 32.10 -8.56
C PRO A 79 -14.01 32.66 -7.20
N ASP A 80 -14.97 33.26 -6.50
CA ASP A 80 -14.89 33.75 -5.11
C ASP A 80 -14.38 32.67 -4.13
N ASP A 81 -13.79 33.15 -3.02
CA ASP A 81 -13.27 32.42 -1.85
C ASP A 81 -14.32 31.55 -1.12
N LYS A 82 -14.84 30.51 -1.78
CA LYS A 82 -15.55 29.38 -1.16
C LYS A 82 -15.08 28.06 -1.75
N PRO A 83 -14.95 26.99 -0.93
CA PRO A 83 -14.49 25.70 -1.42
C PRO A 83 -15.53 25.14 -2.41
N PRO A 84 -15.14 24.80 -3.65
CA PRO A 84 -16.09 24.22 -4.58
C PRO A 84 -16.42 22.79 -4.13
N SER A 85 -17.69 22.60 -3.81
CA SER A 85 -18.33 21.28 -3.84
C SER A 85 -18.16 20.72 -5.24
N ALA A 86 -17.91 19.42 -5.36
CA ALA A 86 -17.74 18.74 -6.63
C ALA A 86 -18.91 19.02 -7.58
N ILE A 87 -18.67 19.83 -8.61
CA ILE A 87 -19.54 19.97 -9.77
C ILE A 87 -18.69 19.67 -10.99
N ILE A 88 -19.01 18.55 -11.63
CA ILE A 88 -18.47 18.15 -12.92
C ILE A 88 -19.11 19.06 -13.96
N LYS A 89 -18.29 19.86 -14.66
CA LYS A 89 -18.68 20.46 -15.94
C LYS A 89 -17.78 19.86 -17.02
N GLU A 90 -18.39 19.05 -17.87
CA GLU A 90 -17.87 18.78 -19.21
C GLU A 90 -17.86 20.09 -19.98
N ASN A 91 -16.72 20.43 -20.59
CA ASN A 91 -16.68 21.25 -21.78
C ASN A 91 -15.51 20.77 -22.63
N GLY A 92 -15.85 20.18 -23.76
CA GLY A 92 -14.90 19.76 -24.78
C GLY A 92 -14.25 20.96 -25.44
N VAL A 93 -12.93 20.91 -25.56
CA VAL A 93 -12.16 21.78 -26.46
C VAL A 93 -11.21 20.87 -27.23
N ASN A 94 -11.44 20.78 -28.53
CA ASN A 94 -10.59 20.10 -29.50
C ASN A 94 -9.25 20.82 -29.58
N GLY A 95 -8.24 20.28 -28.89
CA GLY A 95 -6.85 20.66 -29.04
C GLY A 95 -6.04 19.41 -29.37
N THR A 96 -5.51 19.36 -30.59
CA THR A 96 -4.70 18.27 -31.15
C THR A 96 -3.47 17.98 -30.29
N LYS A 97 -3.62 17.17 -29.25
CA LYS A 97 -2.50 16.55 -28.54
C LYS A 97 -2.24 15.20 -29.16
N MET A 98 -1.10 15.09 -29.84
CA MET A 98 -0.54 13.80 -30.26
C MET A 98 -0.01 13.07 -29.03
N THR A 99 -0.91 12.58 -28.19
CA THR A 99 -0.64 11.69 -27.08
C THR A 99 -1.40 10.40 -27.34
N VAL A 100 -0.67 9.30 -27.58
CA VAL A 100 -1.18 7.95 -27.85
C VAL A 100 -1.90 7.34 -26.64
N ILE A 101 -2.10 8.11 -25.57
CA ILE A 101 -2.62 7.63 -24.28
C ILE A 101 -3.61 8.68 -23.77
N GLU A 102 -4.90 8.37 -23.84
CA GLU A 102 -5.97 9.17 -23.24
C GLU A 102 -6.52 8.40 -22.02
N ARG A 103 -5.79 8.41 -20.90
CA ARG A 103 -6.28 7.87 -19.62
C ARG A 103 -7.29 8.86 -19.02
N GLN A 104 -8.57 8.63 -19.25
CA GLN A 104 -9.61 9.21 -18.39
C GLN A 104 -9.58 8.48 -17.03
N GLU A 105 -9.12 9.18 -15.99
CA GLU A 105 -9.18 8.72 -14.60
C GLU A 105 -10.64 8.64 -14.11
N ILE A 106 -11.21 7.44 -14.08
CA ILE A 106 -12.54 7.18 -13.50
C ILE A 106 -12.37 6.51 -12.13
N LEU A 107 -12.61 7.29 -11.08
CA LEU A 107 -12.57 6.85 -9.68
C LEU A 107 -13.99 6.44 -9.24
N GLY A 108 -14.24 5.13 -9.10
CA GLY A 108 -15.48 4.57 -8.57
C GLY A 108 -15.87 3.26 -9.27
N PRO A 109 -16.66 2.36 -8.64
CA PRO A 109 -17.17 1.17 -9.31
C PRO A 109 -18.29 1.61 -10.26
N SER A 110 -17.95 2.21 -11.40
CA SER A 110 -18.95 2.44 -12.45
C SER A 110 -19.07 1.17 -13.31
N PRO A 111 -20.29 0.73 -13.65
CA PRO A 111 -20.54 -0.35 -14.61
C PRO A 111 -19.96 -0.08 -16.01
N GLU A 112 -19.36 1.10 -16.23
CA GLU A 112 -18.90 1.63 -17.51
C GLU A 112 -17.64 0.94 -18.04
N LEU A 113 -16.93 0.14 -17.22
CA LEU A 113 -15.85 -0.73 -17.71
C LEU A 113 -16.35 -1.85 -18.64
N ASN A 114 -17.65 -2.18 -18.61
CA ASN A 114 -18.28 -3.00 -19.65
C ASN A 114 -18.62 -2.20 -20.92
N TYR A 115 -18.62 -0.87 -20.88
CA TYR A 115 -19.01 0.00 -22.00
C TYR A 115 -17.83 0.45 -22.87
N LYS A 116 -16.61 0.60 -22.32
CA LYS A 116 -15.41 0.88 -23.16
C LYS A 116 -14.90 -0.34 -23.93
N ARG A 117 -15.35 -1.55 -23.59
CA ARG A 117 -15.11 -2.76 -24.41
C ARG A 117 -15.80 -2.68 -25.78
N SER A 118 -16.86 -1.87 -25.89
CA SER A 118 -17.60 -1.67 -27.15
C SER A 118 -16.75 -1.01 -28.21
N THR A 119 -15.96 0.02 -27.89
CA THR A 119 -15.34 0.86 -28.93
C THR A 119 -14.15 0.18 -29.61
N SER A 120 -13.36 -0.60 -28.88
CA SER A 120 -12.25 -1.38 -29.44
C SER A 120 -12.72 -2.67 -30.12
N GLN A 121 -13.75 -3.36 -29.58
CA GLN A 121 -14.39 -4.47 -30.29
C GLN A 121 -15.20 -4.01 -31.52
N GLU A 122 -15.86 -2.85 -31.49
CA GLU A 122 -16.50 -2.23 -32.66
C GLU A 122 -15.46 -1.88 -33.73
N ARG A 123 -14.26 -1.43 -33.36
CA ARG A 123 -13.20 -1.14 -34.34
C ARG A 123 -12.68 -2.41 -35.03
N VAL A 124 -12.65 -3.53 -34.30
CA VAL A 124 -12.28 -4.84 -34.85
C VAL A 124 -13.43 -5.47 -35.65
N GLN A 125 -14.70 -5.24 -35.28
CA GLN A 125 -15.88 -5.73 -36.00
C GLN A 125 -16.24 -4.89 -37.23
N ASN A 126 -16.04 -3.58 -37.21
CA ASN A 126 -16.48 -2.67 -38.26
C ASN A 126 -15.39 -2.34 -39.31
N GLY A 127 -14.17 -2.86 -39.16
CA GLY A 127 -13.04 -2.50 -40.03
C GLY A 127 -12.72 -1.00 -40.01
N PRO A 128 -11.71 -0.54 -40.78
CA PRO A 128 -11.46 0.88 -40.95
C PRO A 128 -12.71 1.54 -41.56
N LYS A 129 -13.19 2.65 -40.97
CA LYS A 129 -14.22 3.48 -41.60
C LYS A 129 -13.65 4.03 -42.90
N THR A 130 -13.94 3.36 -44.01
CA THR A 130 -13.76 3.92 -45.34
C THR A 130 -14.71 5.10 -45.45
N THR A 131 -14.14 6.27 -45.70
CA THR A 131 -14.87 7.48 -46.07
C THR A 131 -15.89 7.11 -47.14
N GLN A 132 -17.19 7.25 -46.86
CA GLN A 132 -18.24 7.01 -47.85
C GLN A 132 -18.07 8.01 -49.00
N GLY A 133 -17.40 7.56 -50.05
CA GLY A 133 -17.45 8.10 -51.41
C GLY A 133 -17.86 6.95 -52.32
N ASN A 134 -18.91 7.17 -53.12
CA ASN A 134 -19.42 6.24 -54.13
C ASN A 134 -18.31 5.61 -54.98
N GLY A 135 -18.39 4.30 -55.20
CA GLY A 135 -17.77 3.62 -56.35
C GLY A 135 -16.85 2.45 -56.00
N GLU A 136 -17.23 1.26 -56.50
CA GLU A 136 -16.42 0.07 -56.79
C GLU A 136 -15.41 -0.43 -55.74
N SER A 137 -15.77 -1.57 -55.13
CA SER A 137 -14.96 -2.34 -54.20
C SER A 137 -13.77 -3.04 -54.88
N ASN A 138 -12.70 -2.31 -55.13
CA ASN A 138 -11.36 -2.90 -55.21
C ASN A 138 -10.70 -2.72 -53.85
N MET A 139 -10.74 -3.77 -53.01
CA MET A 139 -9.97 -3.81 -51.77
C MET A 139 -8.49 -3.96 -52.13
N GLU A 140 -7.85 -2.83 -52.42
CA GLU A 140 -6.39 -2.77 -52.54
C GLU A 140 -5.81 -3.02 -51.14
N PHE A 141 -5.20 -4.19 -50.93
CA PHE A 141 -4.58 -4.55 -49.66
C PHE A 141 -3.34 -3.66 -49.46
N ASP A 142 -3.48 -2.64 -48.62
CA ASP A 142 -2.34 -1.90 -48.11
C ASP A 142 -1.84 -2.53 -46.80
N LEU A 143 -0.53 -2.80 -46.73
CA LEU A 143 0.14 -3.38 -45.56
C LEU A 143 -0.06 -2.49 -44.31
N SER A 144 -0.29 -1.19 -44.51
CA SER A 144 -0.60 -0.24 -43.44
C SER A 144 -1.85 -0.63 -42.63
N ASN A 145 -2.84 -1.30 -43.23
CA ASN A 145 -4.04 -1.77 -42.54
C ASN A 145 -3.73 -2.83 -41.46
N CYS A 146 -2.64 -3.58 -41.61
CA CYS A 146 -2.19 -4.51 -40.57
C CYS A 146 -1.63 -3.77 -39.34
N LEU A 147 -1.09 -2.55 -39.52
CA LEU A 147 -0.56 -1.76 -38.41
C LEU A 147 -1.66 -1.29 -37.46
N ASP A 148 -2.87 -1.04 -37.95
CA ASP A 148 -4.01 -0.69 -37.10
C ASP A 148 -4.46 -1.87 -36.21
N LEU A 149 -4.44 -3.10 -36.75
CA LEU A 149 -4.71 -4.31 -35.96
C LEU A 149 -3.60 -4.57 -34.94
N VAL A 150 -2.34 -4.37 -35.31
CA VAL A 150 -1.20 -4.49 -34.40
C VAL A 150 -1.28 -3.43 -33.30
N LYS A 151 -1.63 -2.19 -33.65
CA LYS A 151 -1.87 -1.09 -32.71
C LYS A 151 -3.01 -1.41 -31.74
N ALA A 152 -4.17 -1.84 -32.25
CA ALA A 152 -5.31 -2.23 -31.41
C ALA A 152 -4.96 -3.42 -30.49
N GLY A 153 -4.20 -4.40 -30.99
CA GLY A 153 -3.66 -5.50 -30.20
C GLY A 153 -2.74 -5.00 -29.08
N MET A 154 -1.79 -4.13 -29.39
CA MET A 154 -0.90 -3.52 -28.39
C MET A 154 -1.67 -2.68 -27.37
N GLU A 155 -2.61 -1.84 -27.80
CA GLU A 155 -3.49 -1.05 -26.93
C GLU A 155 -4.27 -1.96 -25.98
N SER A 156 -4.82 -3.08 -26.47
CA SER A 156 -5.56 -4.03 -25.62
C SER A 156 -4.69 -4.75 -24.58
N ILE A 157 -3.39 -4.94 -24.87
CA ILE A 157 -2.41 -5.51 -23.93
C ILE A 157 -1.98 -4.46 -22.91
N ILE A 158 -1.75 -3.22 -23.35
CA ILE A 158 -1.32 -2.10 -22.50
C ILE A 158 -2.44 -1.66 -21.55
N GLU A 159 -3.68 -1.62 -22.03
CA GLU A 159 -4.86 -1.18 -21.28
C GLU A 159 -5.59 -2.36 -20.61
N ASP A 160 -4.88 -3.45 -20.33
CA ASP A 160 -5.51 -4.60 -19.70
C ASP A 160 -5.96 -4.27 -18.25
N GLN A 161 -7.08 -4.88 -17.86
CA GLN A 161 -7.64 -4.69 -16.52
C GLN A 161 -6.80 -5.36 -15.42
N VAL A 162 -5.81 -6.18 -15.80
CA VAL A 162 -5.00 -6.95 -14.85
C VAL A 162 -3.74 -6.17 -14.46
N THR A 163 -2.97 -5.64 -15.42
CA THR A 163 -1.71 -4.94 -15.13
C THR A 163 -1.96 -3.64 -14.38
N SER A 164 -3.05 -2.93 -14.69
CA SER A 164 -3.44 -1.69 -14.00
C SER A 164 -3.65 -1.87 -12.48
N VAL A 165 -4.00 -3.06 -12.01
CA VAL A 165 -4.19 -3.37 -10.57
C VAL A 165 -2.84 -3.58 -9.85
N PHE A 166 -1.75 -3.74 -10.60
CA PHE A 166 -0.39 -3.79 -10.07
C PHE A 166 0.37 -2.47 -10.21
N GLU A 167 -0.13 -1.53 -11.02
CA GLU A 167 0.44 -0.19 -11.13
C GLU A 167 0.26 0.59 -9.81
N ALA A 168 1.25 1.41 -9.45
CA ALA A 168 1.12 2.24 -8.27
C ALA A 168 0.10 3.37 -8.52
N GLU A 169 -0.86 3.56 -7.59
CA GLU A 169 -1.83 4.64 -7.68
C GLU A 169 -1.13 6.01 -7.72
N GLU A 170 -1.44 6.83 -8.73
CA GLU A 170 -0.97 8.20 -8.83
C GLU A 170 -1.80 9.10 -7.91
N LEU A 171 -1.13 9.73 -6.95
CA LEU A 171 -1.80 10.65 -6.03
C LEU A 171 -2.04 11.99 -6.73
N ARG A 172 -3.31 12.39 -6.87
CA ARG A 172 -3.71 13.71 -7.39
C ARG A 172 -3.14 14.90 -6.61
N SER A 173 -2.72 14.69 -5.36
CA SER A 173 -2.17 15.75 -4.52
C SER A 173 -0.64 15.80 -4.56
N TRP A 174 -0.11 17.03 -4.62
CA TRP A 174 1.30 17.27 -4.39
C TRP A 174 1.70 16.76 -3.02
N ASN A 175 2.80 16.02 -2.98
CA ASN A 175 3.33 15.50 -1.75
C ASN A 175 4.86 15.58 -1.80
N LEU A 176 5.48 15.34 -0.65
CA LEU A 176 6.91 15.44 -0.49
C LEU A 176 7.69 14.27 -1.15
N LEU A 177 7.02 13.32 -1.81
CA LEU A 177 7.60 12.19 -2.52
C LEU A 177 7.48 12.40 -4.03
N THR A 178 8.63 12.47 -4.68
CA THR A 178 8.77 12.68 -6.11
C THR A 178 8.39 11.46 -6.96
N ARG A 179 8.23 10.28 -6.33
CA ARG A 179 8.14 8.97 -7.01
C ARG A 179 6.91 8.82 -7.92
N THR A 180 5.78 9.41 -7.57
CA THR A 180 4.51 9.23 -8.30
C THR A 180 4.06 10.49 -9.03
N ASN A 181 4.85 11.57 -9.01
CA ASN A 181 4.38 12.82 -9.56
C ASN A 181 5.51 13.69 -10.12
N ARG A 182 5.84 13.45 -11.40
CA ARG A 182 6.97 14.06 -12.12
C ARG A 182 6.74 15.51 -12.55
N GLN A 183 5.49 15.98 -12.54
CA GLN A 183 5.14 17.30 -13.10
C GLN A 183 5.17 18.46 -12.07
N TYR A 184 5.33 18.16 -10.78
CA TYR A 184 5.22 19.19 -9.72
C TYR A 184 6.47 19.30 -8.85
N GLU A 185 7.60 18.82 -9.34
CA GLU A 185 8.84 18.77 -8.57
C GLU A 185 9.38 20.18 -8.26
N PHE A 186 9.15 21.15 -9.15
CA PHE A 186 9.81 22.46 -9.09
C PHE A 186 8.94 23.65 -9.52
N LEU A 187 7.62 23.58 -9.29
CA LEU A 187 6.72 24.62 -9.81
C LEU A 187 6.92 25.99 -9.13
N THR A 188 7.32 26.03 -7.85
CA THR A 188 7.63 27.28 -7.15
C THR A 188 8.81 27.11 -6.18
N TRP A 189 9.63 28.16 -6.03
CA TRP A 189 10.79 28.16 -5.12
C TRP A 189 10.40 27.90 -3.65
N ARG A 190 9.21 28.36 -3.21
CA ARG A 190 8.67 28.11 -1.86
C ARG A 190 8.44 26.63 -1.61
N LEU A 191 7.82 25.93 -2.57
CA LEU A 191 7.60 24.47 -2.48
C LEU A 191 8.93 23.71 -2.51
N THR A 192 9.91 24.17 -3.30
CA THR A 192 11.25 23.56 -3.34
C THR A 192 11.97 23.67 -2.00
N ILE A 193 11.87 24.79 -1.28
CA ILE A 193 12.45 24.93 0.07
C ILE A 193 11.77 23.99 1.06
N ILE A 194 10.43 23.93 1.04
CA ILE A 194 9.66 23.02 1.90
C ILE A 194 10.05 21.56 1.61
N TRP A 195 10.20 21.22 0.32
CA TRP A 195 10.64 19.90 -0.10
C TRP A 195 12.05 19.57 0.39
N ALA A 196 13.02 20.48 0.22
CA ALA A 196 14.40 20.30 0.64
C ALA A 196 14.52 20.16 2.16
N MET A 197 13.82 21.01 2.93
CA MET A 197 13.74 20.87 4.39
C MET A 197 13.12 19.53 4.79
N GLY A 198 12.00 19.15 4.14
CA GLY A 198 11.35 17.87 4.35
C GLY A 198 12.25 16.69 4.00
N PHE A 199 13.08 16.79 2.97
CA PHE A 199 14.08 15.79 2.60
C PHE A 199 15.11 15.63 3.73
N VAL A 200 15.73 16.73 4.18
CA VAL A 200 16.72 16.71 5.28
C VAL A 200 16.11 16.08 6.55
N VAL A 201 14.93 16.53 6.98
CA VAL A 201 14.27 15.99 8.17
C VAL A 201 13.99 14.49 8.04
N ARG A 202 13.50 14.04 6.87
CA ARG A 202 13.14 12.64 6.64
C ARG A 202 14.36 11.72 6.62
N TYR A 203 15.41 12.07 5.89
CA TYR A 203 16.54 11.17 5.67
C TYR A 203 17.62 11.28 6.74
N MET A 204 17.82 12.46 7.35
CA MET A 204 18.87 12.65 8.36
C MET A 204 18.40 12.34 9.79
N PHE A 205 17.10 12.45 10.07
CA PHE A 205 16.56 12.26 11.44
C PHE A 205 15.52 11.14 11.51
N LEU A 206 14.45 11.21 10.71
CA LEU A 206 13.34 10.26 10.83
C LEU A 206 13.71 8.85 10.35
N LEU A 207 14.43 8.71 9.24
CA LEU A 207 14.81 7.42 8.69
C LEU A 207 15.78 6.65 9.61
N PRO A 208 16.88 7.24 10.12
CA PRO A 208 17.76 6.55 11.08
C PRO A 208 17.01 6.12 12.34
N LEU A 209 16.15 7.00 12.88
CA LEU A 209 15.31 6.67 14.04
C LEU A 209 14.36 5.49 13.74
N ARG A 210 13.73 5.46 12.57
CA ARG A 210 12.84 4.37 12.13
C ARG A 210 13.57 3.05 11.99
N ILE A 211 14.74 3.06 11.35
CA ILE A 211 15.60 1.88 11.19
C ILE A 211 16.01 1.36 12.57
N MET A 212 16.45 2.24 13.47
CA MET A 212 16.82 1.86 14.82
C MET A 212 15.65 1.21 15.58
N ILE A 213 14.47 1.83 15.59
CA ILE A 213 13.26 1.26 16.25
C ILE A 213 12.89 -0.09 15.62
N PHE A 214 13.00 -0.21 14.29
CA PHE A 214 12.70 -1.44 13.59
C PHE A 214 13.67 -2.58 13.99
N VAL A 215 14.98 -2.31 13.98
CA VAL A 215 16.02 -3.27 14.39
C VAL A 215 15.81 -3.68 15.84
N ILE A 216 15.57 -2.73 16.75
CA ILE A 216 15.24 -3.04 18.15
C ILE A 216 13.98 -3.90 18.24
N GLY A 217 12.94 -3.60 17.47
CA GLY A 217 11.72 -4.40 17.41
C GLY A 217 11.97 -5.86 17.01
N VAL A 218 12.83 -6.08 16.01
CA VAL A 218 13.25 -7.42 15.58
C VAL A 218 14.06 -8.12 16.67
N LEU A 219 15.03 -7.45 17.28
CA LEU A 219 15.85 -8.00 18.37
C LEU A 219 15.01 -8.38 19.58
N VAL A 220 14.12 -7.48 20.02
CA VAL A 220 13.15 -7.73 21.10
C VAL A 220 12.32 -8.96 20.77
N MET A 221 11.77 -9.06 19.56
CA MET A 221 11.00 -10.23 19.15
C MET A 221 11.80 -11.54 19.21
N VAL A 222 13.01 -11.58 18.64
CA VAL A 222 13.84 -12.79 18.66
C VAL A 222 14.14 -13.20 20.11
N PHE A 223 14.46 -12.22 20.96
CA PHE A 223 14.79 -12.45 22.36
C PHE A 223 13.58 -12.89 23.20
N THR A 224 12.45 -12.17 23.12
CA THR A 224 11.25 -12.49 23.91
C THR A 224 10.62 -13.81 23.48
N THR A 225 10.61 -14.13 22.19
CA THR A 225 10.11 -15.43 21.70
C THR A 225 11.04 -16.58 22.05
N TRP A 226 12.36 -16.33 22.13
CA TRP A 226 13.31 -17.30 22.68
C TRP A 226 13.04 -17.56 24.17
N ILE A 227 12.89 -16.53 25.00
CA ILE A 227 12.53 -16.68 26.42
C ILE A 227 11.22 -17.46 26.59
N VAL A 228 10.19 -17.10 25.82
CA VAL A 228 8.89 -17.81 25.86
C VAL A 228 9.06 -19.29 25.52
N SER A 229 9.97 -19.65 24.61
CA SER A 229 10.21 -21.06 24.25
C SER A 229 10.83 -21.88 25.38
N LEU A 230 11.48 -21.25 26.36
CA LEU A 230 12.04 -21.91 27.54
C LEU A 230 10.98 -22.22 28.62
N VAL A 231 9.76 -21.68 28.49
CA VAL A 231 8.69 -21.87 29.48
C VAL A 231 8.09 -23.29 29.33
N PRO A 232 8.16 -24.14 30.37
CA PRO A 232 7.71 -25.53 30.28
C PRO A 232 6.17 -25.67 30.27
N PHE A 233 5.46 -24.73 30.92
CA PHE A 233 4.00 -24.79 31.05
C PHE A 233 3.29 -24.27 29.79
N VAL A 234 2.59 -25.16 29.08
CA VAL A 234 1.92 -24.87 27.80
C VAL A 234 0.96 -23.66 27.89
N ARG A 235 0.10 -23.61 28.92
CA ARG A 235 -0.87 -22.50 29.07
C ARG A 235 -0.18 -21.15 29.28
N LEU A 236 0.86 -21.12 30.11
CA LEU A 236 1.62 -19.89 30.38
C LEU A 236 2.44 -19.48 29.14
N ARG A 237 3.10 -20.44 28.49
CA ARG A 237 3.83 -20.25 27.23
C ARG A 237 2.93 -19.65 26.15
N ASN A 238 1.71 -20.16 25.99
CA ASN A 238 0.76 -19.63 24.99
C ASN A 238 0.30 -18.21 25.34
N LYS A 239 0.04 -17.91 26.62
CA LYS A 239 -0.30 -16.54 27.04
C LYS A 239 0.84 -15.56 26.81
N LEU A 240 2.05 -15.91 27.25
CA LEU A 240 3.25 -15.08 27.07
C LEU A 240 3.63 -14.95 25.60
N GLY A 241 3.47 -16.00 24.81
CA GLY A 241 3.65 -15.99 23.35
C GLY A 241 2.72 -15.00 22.67
N LYS A 242 1.43 -14.98 23.01
CA LYS A 242 0.45 -13.99 22.51
C LYS A 242 0.82 -12.55 22.88
N ILE A 243 1.35 -12.33 24.10
CA ILE A 243 1.79 -11.00 24.55
C ILE A 243 3.07 -10.57 23.81
N SER A 244 4.05 -11.47 23.73
CA SER A 244 5.32 -11.28 23.03
C SER A 244 5.07 -10.94 21.56
N TYR A 245 4.29 -11.77 20.86
CA TYR A 245 3.89 -11.56 19.47
C TYR A 245 3.31 -10.17 19.23
N LYS A 246 2.26 -9.79 19.99
CA LYS A 246 1.61 -8.49 19.81
C LYS A 246 2.55 -7.33 20.12
N THR A 247 3.33 -7.43 21.20
CA THR A 247 4.26 -6.37 21.60
C THR A 247 5.32 -6.16 20.53
N SER A 248 5.94 -7.23 20.06
CA SER A 248 6.96 -7.22 19.02
C SER A 248 6.45 -6.65 17.70
N ILE A 249 5.32 -7.13 17.19
CA ILE A 249 4.71 -6.61 15.97
C ILE A 249 4.41 -5.13 16.10
N ARG A 250 3.86 -4.69 17.24
CA ARG A 250 3.58 -3.27 17.48
C ARG A 250 4.85 -2.40 17.51
N VAL A 251 6.00 -2.91 17.97
CA VAL A 251 7.27 -2.16 17.90
C VAL A 251 7.76 -2.10 16.44
N ILE A 252 7.75 -3.22 15.73
CA ILE A 252 8.19 -3.32 14.32
C ILE A 252 7.37 -2.39 13.42
N ILE A 253 6.04 -2.45 13.52
CA ILE A 253 5.11 -1.58 12.77
C ILE A 253 5.26 -0.11 13.16
N ARG A 254 5.69 0.18 14.40
CA ARG A 254 6.06 1.55 14.78
C ARG A 254 7.33 2.01 14.07
N GLY A 255 8.34 1.16 13.90
CA GLY A 255 9.52 1.45 13.07
C GLY A 255 9.15 1.77 11.62
N LEU A 256 8.18 1.04 11.06
CA LEU A 256 7.64 1.29 9.71
C LEU A 256 6.72 2.53 9.61
N SER A 257 6.47 3.24 10.73
CA SER A 257 5.67 4.47 10.78
C SER A 257 4.22 4.35 10.31
N ILE A 258 3.66 3.14 10.35
CA ILE A 258 2.27 2.89 9.92
C ILE A 258 1.27 3.46 10.93
N HIS A 259 0.29 4.21 10.45
CA HIS A 259 -0.83 4.67 11.28
C HIS A 259 -2.12 3.97 10.84
N ALA A 260 -2.41 2.82 11.45
CA ALA A 260 -3.62 2.07 11.17
C ALA A 260 -4.82 2.57 11.98
N ARG A 261 -5.98 2.68 11.33
CA ARG A 261 -7.28 2.89 11.97
C ARG A 261 -8.08 1.59 11.86
N PHE A 262 -8.69 1.18 12.96
CA PHE A 262 -9.49 -0.03 13.04
C PHE A 262 -10.94 0.37 13.27
N HIS A 263 -11.82 -0.16 12.43
CA HIS A 263 -13.26 0.00 12.53
C HIS A 263 -13.86 -1.33 12.98
N ASP A 264 -15.02 -1.29 13.62
CA ASP A 264 -15.79 -2.48 14.03
C ASP A 264 -14.99 -3.52 14.83
N GLU A 265 -14.23 -3.04 15.81
CA GLU A 265 -13.33 -3.84 16.63
C GLU A 265 -14.04 -4.97 17.40
N GLN A 266 -15.37 -4.90 17.57
CA GLN A 266 -16.21 -5.94 18.17
C GLN A 266 -16.26 -7.24 17.34
N TYR A 267 -16.07 -7.16 16.03
CA TYR A 267 -16.13 -8.32 15.12
C TYR A 267 -14.76 -8.91 14.78
N ARG A 268 -13.74 -8.61 15.59
CA ARG A 268 -12.39 -9.13 15.37
C ARG A 268 -12.36 -10.66 15.28
N PRO A 269 -11.44 -11.21 14.45
CA PRO A 269 -11.24 -12.65 14.36
C PRO A 269 -10.97 -13.28 15.72
N ARG A 270 -11.73 -14.33 16.04
CA ARG A 270 -11.59 -15.09 17.29
C ARG A 270 -10.73 -16.33 17.06
N ALA A 271 -10.37 -17.02 18.15
CA ALA A 271 -9.68 -18.30 18.07
C ALA A 271 -10.47 -19.28 17.19
N ASN A 272 -9.75 -20.19 16.55
CA ASN A 272 -10.35 -21.23 15.71
C ASN A 272 -11.23 -20.70 14.54
N GLY A 273 -10.71 -19.75 13.76
CA GLY A 273 -11.41 -19.22 12.59
C GLY A 273 -10.46 -18.67 11.52
N PHE A 274 -11.03 -18.13 10.45
CA PHE A 274 -10.29 -17.59 9.32
C PHE A 274 -10.48 -16.08 9.23
N CYS A 275 -9.39 -15.34 9.29
CA CYS A 275 -9.36 -13.94 8.91
C CYS A 275 -9.04 -13.85 7.43
N VAL A 276 -10.01 -13.42 6.63
CA VAL A 276 -9.88 -13.31 5.17
C VAL A 276 -9.81 -11.84 4.82
N ALA A 277 -8.67 -11.41 4.27
CA ALA A 277 -8.45 -10.01 3.91
C ALA A 277 -7.94 -9.86 2.48
N ASN A 278 -8.24 -8.73 1.85
CA ASN A 278 -7.54 -8.30 0.63
C ASN A 278 -6.06 -8.04 0.94
N HIS A 279 -5.19 -8.16 -0.07
CA HIS A 279 -3.75 -8.09 0.12
C HIS A 279 -3.12 -6.97 -0.71
N THR A 280 -2.65 -5.93 -0.04
CA THR A 280 -2.01 -4.78 -0.65
C THR A 280 -0.50 -4.84 -0.59
N SER A 281 0.06 -5.42 0.48
CA SER A 281 1.50 -5.47 0.69
C SER A 281 1.89 -6.54 1.72
N PRO A 282 3.16 -7.01 1.73
CA PRO A 282 3.66 -7.90 2.78
C PRO A 282 3.52 -7.35 4.21
N ILE A 283 3.37 -6.03 4.34
CA ILE A 283 3.25 -5.32 5.61
C ILE A 283 1.87 -5.56 6.25
N ASP A 284 0.84 -5.89 5.46
CA ASP A 284 -0.55 -6.12 5.90
C ASP A 284 -0.64 -7.11 7.05
N VAL A 285 0.17 -8.17 6.99
CA VAL A 285 0.31 -9.17 8.05
C VAL A 285 0.60 -8.50 9.38
N GLY A 286 1.60 -7.62 9.40
CA GLY A 286 1.98 -6.91 10.61
C GLY A 286 0.92 -5.88 11.04
N VAL A 287 0.23 -5.22 10.10
CA VAL A 287 -0.85 -4.26 10.40
C VAL A 287 -2.02 -4.94 11.10
N LEU A 288 -2.52 -6.04 10.57
CA LEU A 288 -3.61 -6.81 11.19
C LEU A 288 -3.15 -7.37 12.54
N SER A 289 -1.90 -7.80 12.63
CA SER A 289 -1.30 -8.35 13.84
C SER A 289 -1.06 -7.36 14.99
N ILE A 290 -1.35 -6.06 14.81
CA ILE A 290 -1.34 -5.06 15.88
C ILE A 290 -2.35 -5.41 16.98
N LYS A 291 -3.55 -5.87 16.59
CA LYS A 291 -4.69 -6.11 17.49
C LYS A 291 -4.88 -7.59 17.79
N THR A 292 -4.64 -8.46 16.82
CA THR A 292 -4.92 -9.90 16.90
C THR A 292 -3.64 -10.72 16.69
N CYS A 293 -3.49 -11.83 17.40
CA CYS A 293 -2.42 -12.79 17.09
C CYS A 293 -2.96 -13.74 16.01
N PHE A 294 -2.25 -13.87 14.90
CA PHE A 294 -2.65 -14.76 13.81
C PHE A 294 -1.69 -15.93 13.67
N SER A 295 -2.24 -17.06 13.25
CA SER A 295 -1.47 -18.11 12.60
C SER A 295 -1.34 -17.75 11.14
N LEU A 296 -0.10 -17.69 10.67
CA LEU A 296 0.23 -17.22 9.33
C LEU A 296 0.42 -18.43 8.44
N ILE A 297 -0.02 -18.29 7.19
CA ILE A 297 0.27 -19.23 6.12
C ILE A 297 1.21 -18.56 5.16
N GLY A 298 2.26 -19.27 4.75
CA GLY A 298 3.13 -18.77 3.71
C GLY A 298 4.21 -19.77 3.31
N GLN A 299 4.96 -19.39 2.29
CA GLN A 299 6.14 -20.14 1.90
C GLN A 299 7.25 -19.93 2.94
N ARG A 300 8.02 -20.97 3.23
CA ARG A 300 9.24 -20.85 4.04
C ARG A 300 10.28 -20.01 3.29
N HIS A 301 10.77 -18.96 3.94
CA HIS A 301 11.77 -18.04 3.40
C HIS A 301 13.11 -18.16 4.14
N ASN A 302 14.20 -17.85 3.43
CA ASN A 302 15.54 -17.73 3.99
C ASN A 302 15.90 -16.26 4.30
N GLY A 303 17.13 -16.02 4.76
CA GLY A 303 17.63 -14.68 5.06
C GLY A 303 16.86 -14.00 6.20
N PHE A 304 16.69 -12.68 6.08
CA PHE A 304 16.03 -11.85 7.09
C PHE A 304 14.59 -12.28 7.39
N LEU A 305 13.78 -12.54 6.35
CA LEU A 305 12.39 -13.02 6.53
C LEU A 305 12.36 -14.38 7.23
N GLY A 306 13.33 -15.26 6.96
CA GLY A 306 13.47 -16.53 7.66
C GLY A 306 13.74 -16.37 9.16
N ILE A 307 14.52 -15.36 9.58
CA ILE A 307 14.75 -15.05 11.00
C ILE A 307 13.43 -14.65 11.66
N LEU A 308 12.67 -13.76 11.02
CA LEU A 308 11.35 -13.32 11.48
C LEU A 308 10.37 -14.50 11.59
N GLN A 309 10.27 -15.33 10.55
CA GLN A 309 9.42 -16.52 10.54
C GLN A 309 9.77 -17.50 11.67
N ARG A 310 11.06 -17.77 11.90
CA ARG A 310 11.51 -18.67 12.98
C ARG A 310 11.21 -18.10 14.37
N ALA A 311 11.37 -16.80 14.57
CA ALA A 311 11.02 -16.16 15.84
C ALA A 311 9.50 -16.24 16.10
N LEU A 312 8.68 -15.92 15.10
CA LEU A 312 7.23 -16.00 15.19
C LEU A 312 6.74 -17.43 15.44
N ALA A 313 7.33 -18.42 14.77
CA ALA A 313 7.03 -19.85 14.94
C ALA A 313 7.21 -20.36 16.38
N ARG A 314 8.04 -19.70 17.20
CA ARG A 314 8.19 -20.04 18.63
C ARG A 314 7.03 -19.54 19.49
N ALA A 315 6.31 -18.50 19.05
CA ALA A 315 5.27 -17.83 19.83
C ALA A 315 3.84 -18.23 19.43
N SER A 316 3.64 -18.72 18.21
CA SER A 316 2.34 -19.06 17.66
C SER A 316 2.47 -20.21 16.65
N PRO A 317 1.48 -21.13 16.55
CA PRO A 317 1.48 -22.22 15.59
C PRO A 317 1.23 -21.68 14.17
N HIS A 318 2.29 -21.22 13.51
CA HIS A 318 2.27 -20.80 12.10
C HIS A 318 2.40 -22.01 11.17
N ILE A 319 1.80 -21.93 9.98
CA ILE A 319 1.80 -23.00 8.99
C ILE A 319 2.69 -22.57 7.82
N TRP A 320 3.91 -23.10 7.78
CA TRP A 320 4.86 -22.80 6.70
C TRP A 320 4.95 -23.97 5.73
N PHE A 321 4.84 -23.68 4.44
CA PHE A 321 4.92 -24.67 3.37
C PHE A 321 6.24 -24.57 2.61
N GLU A 322 6.74 -25.70 2.13
CA GLU A 322 7.82 -25.71 1.15
C GLU A 322 7.30 -25.39 -0.25
N ARG A 323 8.16 -24.85 -1.13
CA ARG A 323 7.76 -24.41 -2.48
C ARG A 323 7.12 -25.55 -3.30
N SER A 324 7.55 -26.79 -3.07
CA SER A 324 6.98 -28.01 -3.67
C SER A 324 5.58 -28.34 -3.12
N GLU A 325 5.38 -28.22 -1.81
CA GLU A 325 4.13 -28.55 -1.13
C GLU A 325 3.00 -27.53 -1.38
N VAL A 326 3.32 -26.26 -1.65
CA VAL A 326 2.29 -25.22 -1.92
C VAL A 326 1.41 -25.57 -3.12
N LYS A 327 1.92 -26.41 -4.04
CA LYS A 327 1.15 -26.88 -5.20
C LYS A 327 0.15 -27.98 -4.86
N ASP A 328 0.33 -28.68 -3.74
CA ASP A 328 -0.58 -29.72 -3.28
C ASP A 328 -1.73 -29.13 -2.45
N ARG A 329 -2.85 -28.88 -3.14
CA ARG A 329 -4.06 -28.32 -2.53
C ARG A 329 -4.62 -29.21 -1.41
N HIS A 330 -4.48 -30.52 -1.52
CA HIS A 330 -5.00 -31.45 -0.51
C HIS A 330 -4.16 -31.40 0.76
N ALA A 331 -2.83 -31.35 0.64
CA ALA A 331 -1.93 -31.18 1.79
C ALA A 331 -2.18 -29.85 2.52
N VAL A 332 -2.39 -28.76 1.78
CA VAL A 332 -2.74 -27.45 2.35
C VAL A 332 -4.07 -27.54 3.09
N ALA A 333 -5.14 -28.00 2.44
CA ALA A 333 -6.47 -28.10 3.04
C ALA A 333 -6.48 -28.98 4.32
N LYS A 334 -5.72 -30.07 4.31
CA LYS A 334 -5.56 -30.95 5.48
C LYS A 334 -4.93 -30.22 6.67
N ARG A 335 -3.79 -29.53 6.48
CA ARG A 335 -3.12 -28.78 7.56
C ARG A 335 -3.99 -27.64 8.10
N LEU A 336 -4.76 -26.98 7.23
CA LEU A 336 -5.71 -25.95 7.65
C LEU A 336 -6.83 -26.55 8.51
N LYS A 337 -7.38 -27.71 8.11
CA LYS A 337 -8.41 -28.42 8.86
C LYS A 337 -7.92 -28.92 10.22
N GLU A 338 -6.68 -29.43 10.28
CA GLU A 338 -6.04 -29.83 11.53
C GLU A 338 -5.83 -28.64 12.47
N HIS A 339 -5.44 -27.48 11.94
CA HIS A 339 -5.24 -26.27 12.75
C HIS A 339 -6.53 -25.77 13.40
N ILE A 340 -7.64 -25.76 12.65
CA ILE A 340 -8.97 -25.37 13.17
C ILE A 340 -9.62 -26.47 14.02
N SER A 341 -9.09 -27.68 14.04
CA SER A 341 -9.59 -28.71 14.97
C SER A 341 -9.25 -28.39 16.43
N VAL A 342 -8.26 -27.52 16.67
CA VAL A 342 -7.77 -27.16 18.01
C VAL A 342 -8.43 -25.84 18.46
N PRO A 343 -9.28 -25.84 19.51
CA PRO A 343 -10.07 -24.66 19.89
C PRO A 343 -9.24 -23.44 20.33
N ASP A 344 -8.07 -23.66 20.94
CA ASP A 344 -7.22 -22.60 21.49
C ASP A 344 -6.30 -21.94 20.45
N ASN A 345 -6.27 -22.47 19.23
CA ASN A 345 -5.39 -21.99 18.18
C ASN A 345 -5.79 -20.58 17.72
N PRO A 346 -4.81 -19.71 17.42
CA PRO A 346 -5.09 -18.40 16.84
C PRO A 346 -5.80 -18.52 15.49
N PRO A 347 -6.61 -17.51 15.11
CA PRO A 347 -7.20 -17.47 13.79
C PRO A 347 -6.14 -17.51 12.71
N ILE A 348 -6.46 -18.16 11.62
CA ILE A 348 -5.61 -18.25 10.43
C ILE A 348 -5.81 -16.97 9.60
N LEU A 349 -4.72 -16.28 9.25
CA LEU A 349 -4.78 -15.15 8.31
C LEU A 349 -4.57 -15.64 6.88
N ILE A 350 -5.54 -15.38 6.01
CA ILE A 350 -5.52 -15.76 4.59
C ILE A 350 -5.75 -14.54 3.71
N PHE A 351 -4.92 -14.44 2.69
CA PHE A 351 -5.06 -13.51 1.57
C PHE A 351 -5.48 -14.30 0.33
N PRO A 352 -6.79 -14.42 0.05
CA PRO A 352 -7.31 -15.34 -0.96
C PRO A 352 -6.97 -14.92 -2.40
N GLU A 353 -6.47 -13.71 -2.60
CA GLU A 353 -5.95 -13.22 -3.89
C GLU A 353 -4.66 -13.95 -4.30
N GLY A 354 -3.85 -14.37 -3.32
CA GLY A 354 -2.57 -15.03 -3.55
C GLY A 354 -1.44 -14.12 -4.07
N THR A 355 -1.69 -12.83 -4.23
CA THR A 355 -0.72 -11.80 -4.65
C THR A 355 -1.04 -10.46 -4.00
N CYS A 356 -0.09 -9.53 -3.98
CA CYS A 356 -0.32 -8.15 -3.53
C CYS A 356 -0.78 -7.27 -4.69
N ILE A 357 -1.76 -6.40 -4.43
CA ILE A 357 -2.38 -5.50 -5.41
C ILE A 357 -2.49 -4.06 -4.91
N ASN A 358 -2.73 -3.10 -5.79
CA ASN A 358 -2.81 -1.67 -5.44
C ASN A 358 -4.12 -1.25 -4.76
N ASN A 359 -5.05 -2.18 -4.54
CA ASN A 359 -6.34 -1.97 -3.86
C ASN A 359 -7.35 -1.06 -4.58
N THR A 360 -7.10 -0.69 -5.84
CA THR A 360 -8.08 -0.01 -6.71
C THR A 360 -9.17 -0.99 -7.20
N SER A 361 -8.82 -2.27 -7.30
CA SER A 361 -9.69 -3.40 -7.61
C SER A 361 -9.21 -4.62 -6.82
N VAL A 362 -10.05 -5.63 -6.64
CA VAL A 362 -9.66 -6.91 -6.00
C VAL A 362 -9.54 -8.00 -7.06
N MET A 363 -8.56 -8.89 -6.90
CA MET A 363 -8.42 -10.04 -7.79
C MET A 363 -9.43 -11.14 -7.43
N GLN A 364 -9.71 -12.02 -8.40
CA GLN A 364 -10.56 -13.18 -8.16
C GLN A 364 -9.97 -14.06 -7.05
N PHE A 365 -10.75 -14.24 -5.98
CA PHE A 365 -10.37 -15.06 -4.84
C PHE A 365 -10.24 -16.53 -5.22
N LYS A 366 -9.19 -17.19 -4.72
CA LYS A 366 -8.99 -18.62 -4.91
C LYS A 366 -9.98 -19.40 -4.04
N LYS A 367 -10.79 -20.25 -4.67
CA LYS A 367 -11.83 -21.09 -4.02
C LYS A 367 -11.29 -21.91 -2.84
N GLY A 368 -10.08 -22.46 -2.98
CA GLY A 368 -9.46 -23.30 -1.95
C GLY A 368 -9.29 -22.64 -0.58
N SER A 369 -9.26 -21.30 -0.52
CA SER A 369 -9.23 -20.55 0.75
C SER A 369 -10.52 -20.69 1.58
N PHE A 370 -11.61 -21.15 0.96
CA PHE A 370 -12.95 -21.22 1.57
C PHE A 370 -13.46 -22.65 1.76
N GLU A 371 -12.81 -23.66 1.16
CA GLU A 371 -13.28 -25.06 1.16
C GLU A 371 -12.99 -25.82 2.47
N VAL A 372 -12.16 -25.27 3.36
CA VAL A 372 -11.72 -25.93 4.60
C VAL A 372 -12.83 -26.00 5.67
N GLY A 373 -13.84 -25.13 5.57
CA GLY A 373 -14.89 -24.94 6.57
C GLY A 373 -14.41 -24.11 7.78
N GLY A 374 -15.33 -23.70 8.65
CA GLY A 374 -15.04 -22.86 9.84
C GLY A 374 -15.56 -21.43 9.72
N THR A 375 -15.46 -20.67 10.82
CA THR A 375 -15.99 -19.29 10.88
C THR A 375 -15.07 -18.33 10.12
N ILE A 376 -15.63 -17.61 9.15
CA ILE A 376 -14.93 -16.61 8.36
C ILE A 376 -15.18 -15.21 8.94
N TYR A 377 -14.09 -14.48 9.13
CA TYR A 377 -14.05 -13.09 9.53
C TYR A 377 -13.52 -12.26 8.36
N PRO A 378 -14.39 -11.65 7.56
CA PRO A 378 -13.97 -10.79 6.47
C PRO A 378 -13.35 -9.50 7.03
N VAL A 379 -12.23 -9.08 6.46
CA VAL A 379 -11.53 -7.84 6.81
C VAL A 379 -11.17 -7.11 5.52
N ALA A 380 -11.47 -5.83 5.45
CA ALA A 380 -11.00 -4.97 4.37
C ALA A 380 -9.83 -4.11 4.86
N ILE A 381 -8.76 -4.06 4.08
CA ILE A 381 -7.60 -3.20 4.26
C ILE A 381 -7.71 -2.08 3.23
N LYS A 382 -7.50 -0.83 3.67
CA LYS A 382 -7.43 0.36 2.81
C LYS A 382 -6.35 1.30 3.29
#